data_AF-A0A0G2I3Y8-F1
#
_entry.id   AF-A0A0G2I3Y8-F1
#
_cell.length_a   1.000
_cell.length_b   1.000
_cell.length_c   1.000
_cell.angle_alpha   90.00
_cell.angle_beta   90.00
_cell.angle_gamma   90.00
#
_symmetry.space_group_name_H-M   'P 1'
#
loop_
_entity.id
_entity.type
_entity.pdbx_description
1 polymer ?
#
loop_
_entity_poly.entity_id
_entity_poly.type
_entity_poly.pdbx_seq_one_letter_code
_entity_poly.pdbx_strand_id
1 'polypeptide(L)'
;MSLETPPDTDTVCYIPPQADIQGSTATPRARESPLVLAWRDLRTLFAVLYLLPKLCYPFLTKNPTDELSLSYQNIWYLGTLVSVTGLETFLCVFVLAAVTLLPGWLSTGVFWGTVGLVWALCAPIQGPMMVESRMGVEERVEERDEEGDGDSLDSHKGERWVFVNGMLVGNRGLKNNCARLSQTFGRAITGIHNPTNGLLWDIIECIFQRSFAYNTYSTRYTYDHLKHCLIDPKVHKVVLITHSQGGIIVSMALDLLFTDLPAENMAKLEVYTFGSAAAHFNNPMRTVIHPAPTLTSPTPRPSKGVIRYIEHYVNGEDIVPRWGVLYNVRSAKTRYSGKVFIRNGATGHMFNQHYLDNIFPLDTPLLPPGPNPGAPKGFLDQVVTVDECTCRGRDAYYYAATTSAAENSVSFEPSAVVKGGRDVSDGVISVSNGSGFGADVPGHDNGNGDDNGAGMTVRELSRLWRYLGGADPDVDERRPLMN
;
A
#
# COMPACT_ATOMS: atom_id res chain seq x y z
N MET A 1 -26.06 26.27 1.60
CA MET A 1 -26.12 24.86 1.15
C MET A 1 -25.78 24.88 -0.33
N SER A 2 -24.49 24.93 -0.65
CA SER A 2 -23.99 24.89 -2.03
C SER A 2 -24.18 23.47 -2.55
N LEU A 3 -25.00 23.31 -3.58
CA LEU A 3 -25.08 22.05 -4.33
C LEU A 3 -23.73 21.83 -4.98
N GLU A 4 -22.91 20.95 -4.39
CA GLU A 4 -21.76 20.37 -5.09
C GLU A 4 -22.32 19.58 -6.28
N THR A 5 -21.88 19.95 -7.48
CA THR A 5 -22.04 19.15 -8.69
C THR A 5 -21.50 17.74 -8.42
N PRO A 6 -22.21 16.66 -8.82
CA PRO A 6 -21.72 15.31 -8.62
C PRO A 6 -20.33 15.18 -9.28
N PRO A 7 -19.35 14.52 -8.63
CA PRO A 7 -18.02 14.35 -9.19
C PRO A 7 -18.14 13.62 -10.53
N ASP A 8 -17.53 14.21 -11.54
CA ASP A 8 -17.51 13.69 -12.90
C ASP A 8 -16.92 12.27 -12.88
N THR A 9 -17.71 11.28 -13.31
CA THR A 9 -17.50 9.85 -13.02
C THR A 9 -16.29 9.23 -13.72
N ASP A 10 -15.58 10.00 -14.55
CA ASP A 10 -14.36 9.61 -15.27
C ASP A 10 -13.14 10.48 -14.89
N THR A 11 -13.12 11.01 -13.66
CA THR A 11 -11.98 11.82 -13.16
C THR A 11 -11.12 11.07 -12.16
N VAL A 12 -9.81 11.33 -12.19
CA VAL A 12 -8.89 10.88 -11.15
C VAL A 12 -8.72 11.99 -10.12
N CYS A 13 -9.07 11.69 -8.87
CA CYS A 13 -8.71 12.53 -7.74
C CYS A 13 -7.34 12.11 -7.19
N TYR A 14 -6.48 13.08 -6.91
CA TYR A 14 -5.13 12.89 -6.40
C TYR A 14 -5.00 13.47 -5.00
N ILE A 15 -4.48 12.68 -4.07
CA ILE A 15 -4.08 13.16 -2.76
C ILE A 15 -2.55 13.15 -2.71
N PRO A 16 -1.89 14.32 -2.61
CA PRO A 16 -0.44 14.39 -2.50
C PRO A 16 0.04 13.76 -1.20
N PRO A 17 1.32 13.35 -1.16
CA PRO A 17 1.90 12.75 0.03
C PRO A 17 1.85 13.74 1.20
N GLN A 18 1.64 13.22 2.41
CA GLN A 18 1.72 14.04 3.62
C GLN A 18 3.13 14.63 3.74
N ALA A 19 3.23 15.94 3.98
CA ALA A 19 4.52 16.54 4.30
C ALA A 19 5.02 15.99 5.63
N ASP A 20 6.32 15.77 5.78
CA ASP A 20 6.83 15.08 6.97
C ASP A 20 6.61 15.86 8.27
N ILE A 21 6.58 17.20 8.18
CA ILE A 21 6.19 18.07 9.29
C ILE A 21 4.77 17.78 9.77
N GLN A 22 3.82 17.53 8.86
CA GLN A 22 2.45 17.13 9.21
C GLN A 22 2.46 15.73 9.84
N GLY A 23 3.20 14.79 9.24
CA GLY A 23 3.33 13.41 9.73
C GLY A 23 3.92 13.30 11.14
N SER A 24 4.75 14.26 11.55
CA SER A 24 5.34 14.31 12.90
C SER A 24 4.33 14.71 14.00
N THR A 25 3.26 15.43 13.63
CA THR A 25 2.20 15.86 14.55
C THR A 25 1.05 14.86 14.66
N ALA A 26 1.03 13.84 13.80
CA ALA A 26 0.05 12.77 13.84
C ALA A 26 0.19 11.96 15.14
N THR A 27 -0.95 11.58 15.73
CA THR A 27 -0.96 10.77 16.94
C THR A 27 -0.47 9.35 16.61
N PRO A 28 0.62 8.86 17.23
CA PRO A 28 1.08 7.50 16.99
C PRO A 28 -0.02 6.49 17.34
N ARG A 29 -0.32 5.56 16.44
CA ARG A 29 -1.34 4.53 16.64
C ARG A 29 -1.11 3.71 17.91
N ALA A 30 0.15 3.51 18.29
CA ALA A 30 0.53 2.82 19.52
C ALA A 30 0.00 3.48 20.81
N ARG A 31 -0.45 4.74 20.76
CA ARG A 31 -1.08 5.43 21.91
C ARG A 31 -2.59 5.20 22.00
N GLU A 32 -3.23 4.70 20.95
CA GLU A 32 -4.67 4.44 20.93
C GLU A 32 -4.98 3.04 21.49
N SER A 33 -6.05 2.92 22.28
CA SER A 33 -6.50 1.62 22.79
C SER A 33 -6.98 0.72 21.64
N PRO A 34 -6.57 -0.56 21.59
CA PRO A 34 -7.03 -1.52 20.58
C PRO A 34 -8.56 -1.65 20.49
N LEU A 35 -9.27 -1.54 21.62
CA LEU A 35 -10.73 -1.62 21.63
C LEU A 35 -11.38 -0.37 21.02
N VAL A 36 -10.78 0.81 21.24
CA VAL A 36 -11.22 2.06 20.62
C VAL A 36 -10.98 2.00 19.10
N LEU A 37 -9.83 1.47 18.69
CA LEU A 37 -9.51 1.21 17.29
C LEU A 37 -10.53 0.25 16.65
N ALA A 38 -10.83 -0.88 17.32
CA ALA A 38 -11.80 -1.86 16.84
C ALA A 38 -13.20 -1.26 16.70
N TRP A 39 -13.66 -0.48 17.68
CA TRP A 39 -14.94 0.21 17.62
C TRP A 39 -15.01 1.23 16.48
N ARG A 40 -13.92 2.00 16.28
CA ARG A 40 -13.79 2.94 15.17
C ARG A 40 -13.86 2.22 13.83
N ASP A 41 -13.13 1.11 13.69
CA ASP A 41 -13.10 0.32 12.47
C ASP A 41 -14.48 -0.30 12.18
N LEU A 42 -15.18 -0.84 13.18
CA LEU A 42 -16.55 -1.33 13.05
C LEU A 42 -17.51 -0.22 12.61
N ARG A 43 -17.50 0.93 13.30
CA ARG A 43 -18.35 2.07 12.96
C ARG A 43 -18.12 2.54 11.52
N THR A 44 -16.85 2.60 11.10
CA THR A 44 -16.48 3.01 9.75
C THR A 44 -16.95 2.00 8.72
N LEU A 45 -16.77 0.69 8.99
CA LEU A 45 -17.26 -0.39 8.12
C LEU A 45 -18.78 -0.32 7.93
N PHE A 46 -19.55 -0.13 9.02
CA PHE A 46 -21.00 0.01 8.95
C PHE A 46 -21.43 1.25 8.14
N ALA A 47 -20.69 2.36 8.23
CA ALA A 47 -20.98 3.58 7.48
C ALA A 47 -20.81 3.40 5.96
N VAL A 48 -19.97 2.46 5.52
CA VAL A 48 -19.70 2.20 4.10
C VAL A 48 -20.35 0.92 3.58
N LEU A 49 -21.13 0.23 4.40
CA LEU A 49 -21.75 -1.06 4.06
C LEU A 49 -22.71 -0.98 2.87
N TYR A 50 -23.28 0.21 2.60
CA TYR A 50 -24.09 0.46 1.41
C TYR A 50 -23.34 0.27 0.08
N LEU A 51 -22.01 0.28 0.10
CA LEU A 51 -21.15 0.01 -1.06
C LEU A 51 -20.92 -1.49 -1.31
N LEU A 52 -21.35 -2.37 -0.40
CA LEU A 52 -21.15 -3.82 -0.53
C LEU A 52 -21.67 -4.40 -1.87
N PRO A 53 -22.84 -3.99 -2.41
CA PRO A 53 -23.27 -4.45 -3.73
C PRO A 53 -22.33 -4.06 -4.88
N LYS A 54 -21.54 -3.00 -4.71
CA LYS A 54 -20.58 -2.51 -5.71
C LYS A 54 -19.22 -3.22 -5.66
N LEU A 55 -18.99 -4.06 -4.63
CA LEU A 55 -17.73 -4.80 -4.44
C LEU A 55 -17.37 -5.69 -5.63
N CYS A 56 -18.38 -6.34 -6.21
CA CYS A 56 -18.20 -7.27 -7.33
C CYS A 56 -18.70 -6.70 -8.66
N TYR A 57 -19.02 -5.40 -8.72
CA TYR A 57 -19.51 -4.75 -9.93
C TYR A 57 -18.38 -4.04 -10.67
N PRO A 58 -18.24 -4.20 -12.00
CA PRO A 58 -19.02 -5.08 -12.88
C PRO A 58 -18.65 -6.57 -12.72
N PHE A 59 -19.66 -7.43 -12.63
CA PHE A 59 -19.46 -8.87 -12.35
C PHE A 59 -18.95 -9.66 -13.55
N LEU A 60 -19.53 -9.42 -14.73
CA LEU A 60 -19.20 -10.19 -15.93
C LEU A 60 -17.89 -9.73 -16.53
N THR A 61 -17.02 -10.70 -16.78
CA THR A 61 -15.79 -10.54 -17.55
C THR A 61 -15.67 -11.65 -18.60
N LYS A 62 -15.00 -11.33 -19.71
CA LYS A 62 -14.70 -12.27 -20.79
C LYS A 62 -13.34 -12.96 -20.59
N ASN A 63 -12.48 -12.40 -19.75
CA ASN A 63 -11.13 -12.92 -19.54
C ASN A 63 -11.18 -14.11 -18.57
N PRO A 64 -10.69 -15.30 -18.95
CA PRO A 64 -10.80 -16.52 -18.13
C PRO A 64 -9.89 -16.51 -16.89
N THR A 65 -8.92 -15.59 -16.84
CA THR A 65 -7.97 -15.42 -15.74
C THR A 65 -8.50 -14.49 -14.64
N ASP A 66 -9.58 -13.77 -14.90
CA ASP A 66 -10.18 -12.83 -13.96
C ASP A 66 -10.91 -13.55 -12.84
N GLU A 67 -10.95 -12.89 -11.68
CA GLU A 67 -11.45 -13.46 -10.45
C GLU A 67 -12.95 -13.83 -10.51
N LEU A 68 -13.77 -13.05 -11.25
CA LEU A 68 -15.20 -13.32 -11.41
C LEU A 68 -15.56 -13.96 -12.77
N SER A 69 -14.55 -14.44 -13.51
CA SER A 69 -14.80 -15.10 -14.79
C SER A 69 -15.72 -16.33 -14.62
N LEU A 70 -16.69 -16.51 -15.50
CA LEU A 70 -17.57 -17.69 -15.47
C LEU A 70 -16.98 -18.86 -16.26
N SER A 71 -15.64 -18.99 -16.26
CA SER A 71 -14.98 -20.17 -16.81
C SER A 71 -15.31 -21.41 -15.97
N TYR A 72 -15.36 -22.60 -16.58
CA TYR A 72 -15.77 -23.84 -15.90
C TYR A 72 -15.02 -24.07 -14.58
N GLN A 73 -13.70 -23.88 -14.58
CA GLN A 73 -12.86 -24.03 -13.39
C GLN A 73 -13.13 -22.94 -12.34
N ASN A 74 -13.42 -21.71 -12.77
CA ASN A 74 -13.66 -20.60 -11.86
C ASN A 74 -15.06 -20.63 -11.26
N ILE A 75 -16.06 -21.22 -11.94
CA ILE A 75 -17.39 -21.47 -11.39
C ILE A 75 -17.30 -22.39 -10.17
N TRP A 76 -16.55 -23.49 -10.26
CA TRP A 76 -16.35 -24.38 -9.12
C TRP A 76 -15.65 -23.68 -7.97
N TYR A 77 -14.60 -22.91 -8.28
CA TYR A 77 -13.86 -22.13 -7.29
C TYR A 77 -14.73 -21.10 -6.56
N LEU A 78 -15.46 -20.27 -7.31
CA LEU A 78 -16.37 -19.27 -6.76
C LEU A 78 -17.54 -19.94 -6.01
N GLY A 79 -18.07 -21.04 -6.54
CA GLY A 79 -19.09 -21.85 -5.89
C GLY A 79 -18.61 -22.39 -4.54
N THR A 80 -17.36 -22.86 -4.44
CA THR A 80 -16.76 -23.28 -3.16
C THR A 80 -16.65 -22.10 -2.19
N LEU A 81 -16.14 -20.94 -2.61
CA LEU A 81 -16.02 -19.76 -1.74
C LEU A 81 -17.39 -19.30 -1.20
N VAL A 82 -18.40 -19.24 -2.07
CA VAL A 82 -19.77 -18.87 -1.70
C VAL A 82 -20.39 -19.91 -0.76
N SER A 83 -20.19 -21.21 -1.04
CA SER A 83 -20.71 -22.29 -0.20
C SER A 83 -20.07 -22.30 1.18
N VAL A 84 -18.74 -22.11 1.26
CA VAL A 84 -18.00 -21.99 2.51
C VAL A 84 -18.49 -20.78 3.32
N THR A 85 -18.66 -19.63 2.66
CA THR A 85 -19.19 -18.41 3.31
C THR A 85 -20.61 -18.62 3.87
N GLY A 86 -21.49 -19.27 3.11
CA GLY A 86 -22.84 -19.60 3.56
C GLY A 86 -22.83 -20.57 4.75
N LEU A 87 -21.98 -21.60 4.69
CA LEU A 87 -21.81 -22.56 5.77
C LEU A 87 -21.24 -21.92 7.03
N GLU A 88 -20.22 -21.06 6.91
CA GLU A 88 -19.68 -20.30 8.04
C GLU A 88 -20.75 -19.46 8.72
N THR A 89 -21.57 -18.76 7.93
CA THR A 89 -22.65 -17.94 8.48
C THR A 89 -23.62 -18.79 9.29
N PHE A 90 -24.00 -19.95 8.76
CA PHE A 90 -24.85 -20.90 9.46
C PHE A 90 -24.18 -21.45 10.73
N LEU A 91 -22.91 -21.85 10.63
CA LEU A 91 -22.14 -22.40 11.75
C LEU A 91 -21.91 -21.36 12.85
N CYS A 92 -21.72 -20.08 12.52
CA CYS A 92 -21.64 -18.99 13.50
C CYS A 92 -22.95 -18.85 14.28
N VAL A 93 -24.11 -18.89 13.62
CA VAL A 93 -25.42 -18.86 14.28
C VAL A 93 -25.61 -20.10 15.15
N PHE A 94 -25.20 -21.27 14.67
CA PHE A 94 -25.24 -22.52 15.42
C PHE A 94 -24.38 -22.48 16.68
N VAL A 95 -23.15 -21.99 16.58
CA VAL A 95 -22.24 -21.79 17.73
C VAL A 95 -22.85 -20.82 18.74
N LEU A 96 -23.44 -19.71 18.27
CA LEU A 96 -24.09 -18.74 19.15
C LEU A 96 -25.23 -19.39 19.94
N ALA A 97 -26.08 -20.18 19.27
CA ALA A 97 -27.13 -20.96 19.94
C ALA A 97 -26.54 -21.97 20.93
N ALA A 98 -25.49 -22.71 20.55
CA ALA A 98 -24.81 -23.68 21.41
C ALA A 98 -24.24 -23.03 22.68
N VAL A 99 -23.59 -21.87 22.57
CA VAL A 99 -23.06 -21.12 23.73
C VAL A 99 -24.19 -20.66 24.67
N THR A 100 -25.37 -20.35 24.13
CA THR A 100 -26.53 -19.93 24.96
C THR A 100 -27.26 -21.08 25.63
N LEU A 101 -27.28 -22.26 25.01
CA LEU A 101 -28.13 -23.40 25.43
C LEU A 101 -27.36 -24.53 26.12
N LEU A 102 -26.07 -24.68 25.85
CA LEU A 102 -25.27 -25.81 26.32
C LEU A 102 -24.34 -25.42 27.48
N PRO A 103 -23.97 -26.37 28.36
CA PRO A 103 -22.92 -26.15 29.34
C PRO A 103 -21.60 -25.74 28.67
N GLY A 104 -20.82 -24.87 29.34
CA GLY A 104 -19.63 -24.23 28.77
C GLY A 104 -18.66 -25.19 28.09
N TRP A 105 -18.31 -26.31 28.71
CA TRP A 105 -17.39 -27.30 28.14
C TRP A 105 -17.90 -27.92 26.83
N LEU A 106 -19.21 -28.17 26.73
CA LEU A 106 -19.83 -28.73 25.53
C LEU A 106 -19.89 -27.67 24.42
N SER A 107 -20.22 -26.42 24.77
CA SER A 107 -20.18 -25.29 23.83
C SER A 107 -18.77 -25.04 23.28
N THR A 108 -17.73 -25.20 24.10
CA THR A 108 -16.33 -25.12 23.67
C THR A 108 -15.98 -26.24 22.69
N GLY A 109 -16.46 -27.46 22.94
CA GLY A 109 -16.29 -28.59 22.01
C GLY A 109 -16.95 -28.32 20.66
N VAL A 110 -18.17 -27.79 20.66
CA VAL A 110 -18.90 -27.39 19.45
C VAL A 110 -18.13 -26.30 18.69
N PHE A 111 -17.65 -25.26 19.39
CA PHE A 111 -16.88 -24.17 18.79
C PHE A 111 -15.64 -24.68 18.06
N TRP A 112 -14.79 -25.48 18.74
CA TRP A 112 -13.57 -26.00 18.12
C TRP A 112 -13.86 -27.02 17.01
N GLY A 113 -14.93 -27.82 17.15
CA GLY A 113 -15.40 -28.70 16.08
C GLY A 113 -15.81 -27.94 14.82
N THR A 114 -16.54 -26.82 14.98
CA THR A 114 -16.91 -25.91 13.90
C THR A 114 -15.69 -25.27 13.24
N VAL A 115 -14.73 -24.77 14.03
CA VAL A 115 -13.47 -24.20 13.50
C VAL A 115 -12.69 -25.25 12.70
N GLY A 116 -12.57 -26.47 13.23
CA GLY A 116 -11.90 -27.58 12.54
C GLY A 116 -12.59 -27.99 11.24
N LEU A 117 -13.94 -27.96 11.20
CA LEU A 117 -14.71 -28.24 10.00
C LEU A 117 -14.49 -27.19 8.90
N VAL A 118 -14.56 -25.90 9.26
CA VAL A 118 -14.29 -24.81 8.30
C VAL A 118 -12.87 -24.92 7.76
N TRP A 119 -11.88 -25.12 8.65
CA TRP A 119 -10.50 -25.32 8.24
C TRP A 119 -10.33 -26.49 7.27
N ALA A 120 -10.96 -27.64 7.53
CA ALA A 120 -10.89 -28.81 6.66
C ALA A 120 -11.53 -28.57 5.28
N LEU A 121 -12.60 -27.77 5.21
CA LEU A 121 -13.27 -27.41 3.96
C LEU A 121 -12.49 -26.38 3.15
N CYS A 122 -11.73 -25.49 3.81
CA CYS A 122 -10.86 -24.52 3.15
C CYS A 122 -9.50 -25.12 2.75
N ALA A 123 -9.04 -26.19 3.39
CA ALA A 123 -7.74 -26.80 3.10
C ALA A 123 -7.47 -27.10 1.60
N PRO A 124 -8.44 -27.55 0.78
CA PRO A 124 -8.20 -27.81 -0.65
C PRO A 124 -7.97 -26.55 -1.50
N ILE A 125 -8.50 -25.40 -1.07
CA ILE A 125 -8.32 -24.11 -1.78
C ILE A 125 -7.09 -23.36 -1.27
N GLN A 126 -6.60 -23.72 -0.09
CA GLN A 126 -5.32 -23.30 0.44
C GLN A 126 -4.20 -23.99 -0.35
N GLY A 127 -3.12 -23.26 -0.62
CA GLY A 127 -1.97 -23.82 -1.33
C GLY A 127 -0.67 -23.36 -0.69
N PRO A 128 0.46 -23.52 -1.39
CA PRO A 128 1.74 -23.06 -0.86
C PRO A 128 1.72 -21.58 -0.50
N MET A 129 2.42 -21.25 0.58
CA MET A 129 2.60 -19.89 1.10
C MET A 129 3.31 -18.96 0.12
N MET A 130 4.03 -19.52 -0.86
CA MET A 130 4.77 -18.78 -1.86
C MET A 130 4.49 -19.38 -3.24
N VAL A 131 4.24 -18.52 -4.20
CA VAL A 131 4.03 -18.86 -5.61
C VAL A 131 4.91 -17.96 -6.45
N GLU A 132 5.67 -18.52 -7.38
CA GLU A 132 6.43 -17.73 -8.35
C GLU A 132 5.74 -17.76 -9.71
N SER A 133 5.70 -16.63 -10.40
CA SER A 133 5.22 -16.54 -11.78
C SER A 133 6.23 -15.81 -12.65
N ARG A 134 6.47 -16.36 -13.84
CA ARG A 134 7.36 -15.80 -14.88
C ARG A 134 6.65 -15.67 -16.23
N MET A 135 5.32 -15.68 -16.21
CA MET A 135 4.48 -15.62 -17.40
C MET A 135 4.81 -14.37 -18.24
N GLY A 136 5.05 -14.56 -19.54
CA GLY A 136 5.40 -13.49 -20.48
C GLY A 136 6.81 -12.91 -20.30
N VAL A 137 7.66 -13.48 -19.43
CA VAL A 137 9.09 -13.15 -19.35
C VAL A 137 9.88 -14.00 -20.34
N GLU A 138 9.60 -15.31 -20.37
CA GLU A 138 10.31 -16.28 -21.23
C GLU A 138 10.07 -15.98 -22.72
N GLU A 139 8.82 -15.76 -23.13
CA GLU A 139 8.46 -15.39 -24.51
C GLU A 139 9.17 -14.10 -24.98
N ARG A 140 9.34 -13.11 -24.09
CA ARG A 140 10.04 -11.86 -24.43
C ARG A 140 11.55 -12.00 -24.50
N VAL A 141 12.12 -12.93 -23.72
CA VAL A 141 13.54 -13.27 -23.82
C VAL A 141 13.79 -13.92 -25.17
N GLU A 142 12.94 -14.86 -25.59
CA GLU A 142 13.02 -15.51 -26.90
C GLU A 142 12.87 -14.50 -28.06
N GLU A 143 11.85 -13.62 -28.03
CA GLU A 143 11.66 -12.58 -29.07
C GLU A 143 12.84 -11.61 -29.17
N ARG A 144 13.46 -11.25 -28.04
CA ARG A 144 14.56 -10.26 -28.00
C ARG A 144 15.92 -10.87 -28.36
N ASP A 145 16.13 -12.15 -28.06
CA ASP A 145 17.30 -12.91 -28.51
C ASP A 145 17.29 -13.11 -30.04
N GLU A 146 16.11 -13.20 -30.66
CA GLU A 146 15.97 -13.26 -32.13
C GLU A 146 16.26 -11.91 -32.83
N GLU A 147 15.98 -10.76 -32.19
CA GLU A 147 16.28 -9.42 -32.72
C GLU A 147 17.76 -8.99 -32.55
N GLY A 148 18.60 -9.82 -31.94
CA GLY A 148 20.06 -9.63 -31.87
C GLY A 148 20.55 -8.61 -30.83
N ASP A 149 19.71 -8.18 -29.89
CA ASP A 149 20.07 -7.29 -28.78
C ASP A 149 20.55 -8.11 -27.55
N GLY A 150 21.69 -8.79 -27.73
CA GLY A 150 22.23 -9.80 -26.83
C GLY A 150 22.84 -9.32 -25.50
N ASP A 151 22.55 -8.09 -25.05
CA ASP A 151 23.18 -7.52 -23.82
C ASP A 151 22.20 -7.39 -22.64
N SER A 152 20.94 -7.82 -22.78
CA SER A 152 19.87 -7.53 -21.81
C SER A 152 19.41 -8.71 -20.94
N LEU A 153 19.99 -9.91 -21.11
CA LEU A 153 19.70 -11.09 -20.27
C LEU A 153 20.00 -10.86 -18.77
N ASP A 154 20.81 -9.83 -18.46
CA ASP A 154 21.27 -9.45 -17.13
C ASP A 154 20.53 -8.25 -16.50
N SER A 155 19.69 -7.54 -17.26
CA SER A 155 19.15 -6.23 -16.90
C SER A 155 18.42 -6.17 -15.55
N HIS A 156 17.72 -7.25 -15.18
CA HIS A 156 16.87 -7.28 -13.97
C HIS A 156 17.35 -8.25 -12.87
N LYS A 157 18.57 -8.82 -12.97
CA LYS A 157 19.05 -9.84 -12.02
C LYS A 157 19.10 -9.36 -10.56
N GLY A 158 19.26 -8.05 -10.35
CA GLY A 158 19.28 -7.40 -9.03
C GLY A 158 17.95 -6.81 -8.56
N GLU A 159 16.84 -7.03 -9.30
CA GLU A 159 15.50 -6.64 -8.88
C GLU A 159 14.73 -7.81 -8.28
N ARG A 160 13.88 -7.55 -7.28
CA ARG A 160 12.97 -8.54 -6.69
C ARG A 160 11.57 -7.96 -6.62
N TRP A 161 10.60 -8.64 -7.21
CA TRP A 161 9.20 -8.23 -7.22
C TRP A 161 8.38 -9.17 -6.35
N VAL A 162 7.72 -8.60 -5.35
CA VAL A 162 6.95 -9.34 -4.35
C VAL A 162 5.50 -8.87 -4.40
N PHE A 163 4.57 -9.82 -4.42
CA PHE A 163 3.13 -9.55 -4.36
C PHE A 163 2.50 -10.15 -3.10
N VAL A 164 1.66 -9.40 -2.40
CA VAL A 164 0.89 -9.91 -1.25
C VAL A 164 -0.61 -9.72 -1.52
N ASN A 165 -1.35 -10.84 -1.61
CA ASN A 165 -2.78 -10.82 -1.93
C ASN A 165 -3.68 -10.43 -0.74
N GLY A 166 -4.94 -10.16 -1.07
CA GLY A 166 -6.02 -9.90 -0.12
C GLY A 166 -6.70 -11.14 0.45
N MET A 167 -7.75 -10.91 1.23
CA MET A 167 -8.68 -11.95 1.70
C MET A 167 -9.50 -12.57 0.56
N LEU A 168 -10.18 -13.69 0.83
CA LEU A 168 -10.98 -14.43 -0.15
C LEU A 168 -10.23 -14.90 -1.40
N VAL A 169 -8.89 -14.97 -1.33
CA VAL A 169 -8.05 -15.44 -2.43
C VAL A 169 -7.39 -16.77 -2.05
N GLY A 170 -7.70 -17.80 -2.83
CA GLY A 170 -7.08 -19.12 -2.76
C GLY A 170 -5.85 -19.20 -3.65
N ASN A 171 -5.21 -20.37 -3.69
CA ASN A 171 -3.96 -20.56 -4.43
C ASN A 171 -4.09 -20.23 -5.93
N ARG A 172 -5.23 -20.59 -6.53
CA ARG A 172 -5.52 -20.30 -7.94
C ARG A 172 -5.61 -18.80 -8.20
N GLY A 173 -6.33 -18.06 -7.36
CA GLY A 173 -6.46 -16.61 -7.50
C GLY A 173 -5.10 -15.92 -7.40
N LEU A 174 -4.27 -16.31 -6.41
CA LEU A 174 -2.91 -15.80 -6.28
C LEU A 174 -2.06 -16.05 -7.53
N LYS A 175 -2.10 -17.27 -8.08
CA LYS A 175 -1.39 -17.61 -9.33
C LYS A 175 -1.82 -16.72 -10.49
N ASN A 176 -3.12 -16.49 -10.65
CA ASN A 176 -3.64 -15.61 -11.71
C ASN A 176 -3.24 -14.15 -11.50
N ASN A 177 -3.22 -13.66 -10.26
CA ASN A 177 -2.75 -12.30 -9.95
C ASN A 177 -1.26 -12.15 -10.25
N CYS A 178 -0.42 -13.10 -9.84
CA CYS A 178 1.01 -13.09 -10.14
C CYS A 178 1.29 -13.20 -11.65
N ALA A 179 0.55 -14.04 -12.37
CA ALA A 179 0.67 -14.18 -13.82
C ALA A 179 0.31 -12.87 -14.54
N ARG A 180 -0.80 -12.24 -14.15
CA ARG A 180 -1.20 -10.95 -14.70
C ARG A 180 -0.15 -9.87 -14.43
N LEU A 181 0.39 -9.79 -13.22
CA LEU A 181 1.48 -8.86 -12.89
C LEU A 181 2.75 -9.12 -13.70
N SER A 182 3.15 -10.38 -13.81
CA SER A 182 4.32 -10.81 -14.58
C SER A 182 4.19 -10.40 -16.04
N GLN A 183 3.02 -10.58 -16.65
CA GLN A 183 2.73 -10.13 -18.01
C GLN A 183 2.69 -8.61 -18.16
N THR A 184 2.17 -7.90 -17.15
CA THR A 184 2.06 -6.43 -17.18
C THR A 184 3.42 -5.75 -17.18
N PHE A 185 4.25 -6.18 -16.24
CA PHE A 185 5.52 -5.54 -15.97
C PHE A 185 6.69 -6.24 -16.65
N GLY A 186 6.56 -7.48 -17.12
CA GLY A 186 7.66 -8.24 -17.72
C GLY A 186 8.71 -8.67 -16.71
N ARG A 187 8.32 -8.99 -15.48
CA ARG A 187 9.21 -9.42 -14.39
C ARG A 187 8.70 -10.67 -13.70
N ALA A 188 9.62 -11.47 -13.17
CA ALA A 188 9.28 -12.57 -12.29
C ALA A 188 8.66 -12.02 -10.99
N ILE A 189 7.46 -12.51 -10.64
CA ILE A 189 6.71 -12.08 -9.45
C ILE A 189 6.68 -13.20 -8.41
N THR A 190 7.15 -12.91 -7.21
CA THR A 190 7.00 -13.78 -6.03
C THR A 190 5.75 -13.39 -5.25
N GLY A 191 4.70 -14.18 -5.35
CA GLY A 191 3.46 -14.04 -4.59
C GLY A 191 3.55 -14.70 -3.22
N ILE A 192 3.33 -13.92 -2.16
CA ILE A 192 3.15 -14.40 -0.79
C ILE A 192 1.66 -14.59 -0.54
N HIS A 193 1.26 -15.82 -0.23
CA HIS A 193 -0.12 -16.20 -0.06
C HIS A 193 -0.62 -15.78 1.33
N ASN A 194 -1.66 -14.94 1.35
CA ASN A 194 -2.57 -14.82 2.49
C ASN A 194 -3.73 -15.81 2.29
N PRO A 195 -3.70 -17.00 2.91
CA PRO A 195 -4.71 -18.03 2.70
C PRO A 195 -6.06 -17.64 3.32
N THR A 196 -7.14 -17.83 2.56
CA THR A 196 -8.51 -17.61 3.05
C THR A 196 -9.00 -18.80 3.88
N ASN A 197 -9.72 -18.50 4.96
CA ASN A 197 -10.57 -19.47 5.65
C ASN A 197 -12.04 -19.04 5.54
N GLY A 198 -12.42 -18.45 4.40
CA GLY A 198 -13.73 -17.92 4.08
C GLY A 198 -13.99 -16.49 4.55
N LEU A 199 -15.06 -15.89 4.03
CA LEU A 199 -15.29 -14.45 4.11
C LEU A 199 -15.44 -13.98 5.56
N LEU A 200 -16.20 -14.71 6.38
CA LEU A 200 -16.50 -14.26 7.73
C LEU A 200 -15.26 -14.31 8.61
N TRP A 201 -14.50 -15.40 8.53
CA TRP A 201 -13.26 -15.54 9.27
C TRP A 201 -12.23 -14.51 8.82
N ASP A 202 -12.10 -14.31 7.50
CA ASP A 202 -11.15 -13.33 6.97
C ASP A 202 -11.51 -11.90 7.42
N ILE A 203 -12.81 -11.52 7.49
CA ILE A 203 -13.22 -10.19 8.01
C ILE A 203 -12.84 -10.03 9.49
N ILE A 204 -13.11 -11.07 10.30
CA ILE A 204 -12.75 -11.07 11.72
C ILE A 204 -11.23 -10.93 11.87
N GLU A 205 -10.45 -11.77 11.17
CA GLU A 205 -8.99 -11.70 11.17
C GLU A 205 -8.50 -10.31 10.78
N CYS A 206 -9.05 -9.73 9.71
CA CYS A 206 -8.70 -8.40 9.23
C CYS A 206 -8.94 -7.31 10.28
N ILE A 207 -10.08 -7.32 10.98
CA ILE A 207 -10.37 -6.39 12.09
C ILE A 207 -9.38 -6.60 13.24
N PHE A 208 -9.09 -7.85 13.61
CA PHE A 208 -8.14 -8.18 14.68
C PHE A 208 -6.72 -7.72 14.35
N GLN A 209 -6.22 -8.02 13.15
CA GLN A 209 -4.92 -7.55 12.67
C GLN A 209 -4.83 -6.01 12.75
N ARG A 210 -5.82 -5.30 12.21
CA ARG A 210 -5.84 -3.83 12.20
C ARG A 210 -5.90 -3.23 13.60
N SER A 211 -6.70 -3.79 14.49
CA SER A 211 -7.02 -3.16 15.78
C SER A 211 -6.03 -3.53 16.87
N PHE A 212 -5.52 -4.76 16.85
CA PHE A 212 -4.63 -5.31 17.88
C PHE A 212 -3.17 -5.43 17.43
N ALA A 213 -2.85 -5.04 16.19
CA ALA A 213 -1.52 -5.24 15.59
C ALA A 213 -1.08 -6.72 15.68
N TYR A 214 -2.02 -7.63 15.44
CA TYR A 214 -1.76 -9.06 15.53
C TYR A 214 -0.96 -9.55 14.32
N ASN A 215 0.30 -9.94 14.58
CA ASN A 215 1.20 -10.47 13.57
C ASN A 215 0.82 -11.90 13.15
N THR A 216 -0.02 -12.01 12.13
CA THR A 216 -0.37 -13.30 11.53
C THR A 216 0.84 -14.03 10.96
N TYR A 217 0.65 -15.30 10.64
CA TYR A 217 1.67 -16.08 9.94
C TYR A 217 2.09 -15.41 8.61
N SER A 218 1.12 -14.93 7.81
CA SER A 218 1.37 -14.18 6.58
C SER A 218 2.26 -12.95 6.82
N THR A 219 2.00 -12.18 7.87
CA THR A 219 2.82 -10.99 8.24
C THR A 219 4.26 -11.37 8.56
N ARG A 220 4.44 -12.39 9.40
CA ARG A 220 5.78 -12.85 9.80
C ARG A 220 6.57 -13.39 8.60
N TYR A 221 5.90 -14.14 7.72
CA TYR A 221 6.51 -14.65 6.50
C TYR A 221 6.88 -13.51 5.54
N THR A 222 5.99 -12.53 5.33
CA THR A 222 6.27 -11.33 4.51
C THR A 222 7.45 -10.54 5.06
N TYR A 223 7.48 -10.30 6.37
CA TYR A 223 8.61 -9.65 7.03
C TYR A 223 9.93 -10.40 6.76
N ASP A 224 9.95 -11.72 6.98
CA ASP A 224 11.16 -12.52 6.83
C ASP A 224 11.65 -12.54 5.38
N HIS A 225 10.73 -12.74 4.43
CA HIS A 225 11.06 -12.72 3.01
C HIS A 225 11.61 -11.37 2.54
N LEU A 226 10.94 -10.27 2.91
CA LEU A 226 11.41 -8.92 2.56
C LEU A 226 12.75 -8.60 3.21
N LYS A 227 12.97 -9.01 4.47
CA LYS A 227 14.24 -8.84 5.16
C LYS A 227 15.38 -9.51 4.40
N HIS A 228 15.18 -10.76 3.95
CA HIS A 228 16.16 -11.47 3.14
C HIS A 228 16.45 -10.74 1.81
N CYS A 229 15.43 -10.25 1.10
CA CYS A 229 15.62 -9.50 -0.14
C CYS A 229 16.35 -8.15 0.07
N LEU A 230 16.06 -7.44 1.15
CA LEU A 230 16.62 -6.11 1.40
C LEU A 230 18.08 -6.15 1.89
N ILE A 231 18.46 -7.20 2.64
CA ILE A 231 19.83 -7.40 3.12
C ILE A 231 20.75 -7.91 2.00
N ASP A 232 20.23 -8.65 1.02
CA ASP A 232 21.04 -9.21 -0.07
C ASP A 232 21.79 -8.08 -0.80
N PRO A 233 23.15 -8.09 -0.81
CA PRO A 233 23.94 -7.07 -1.49
C PRO A 233 23.79 -7.11 -3.02
N LYS A 234 23.34 -8.24 -3.59
CA LYS A 234 23.07 -8.36 -5.03
C LYS A 234 21.75 -7.71 -5.44
N VAL A 235 20.85 -7.49 -4.48
CA VAL A 235 19.56 -6.86 -4.71
C VAL A 235 19.69 -5.37 -4.46
N HIS A 236 19.44 -4.57 -5.50
CA HIS A 236 19.48 -3.11 -5.43
C HIS A 236 18.08 -2.48 -5.41
N LYS A 237 17.05 -3.25 -5.82
CA LYS A 237 15.66 -2.79 -5.89
C LYS A 237 14.71 -3.91 -5.48
N VAL A 238 13.76 -3.58 -4.60
CA VAL A 238 12.65 -4.46 -4.22
C VAL A 238 11.35 -3.73 -4.51
N VAL A 239 10.51 -4.28 -5.40
CA VAL A 239 9.19 -3.74 -5.72
C VAL A 239 8.14 -4.57 -5.02
N LEU A 240 7.41 -3.95 -4.09
CA LEU A 240 6.39 -4.61 -3.28
C LEU A 240 5.00 -4.14 -3.74
N ILE A 241 4.22 -5.06 -4.30
CA ILE A 241 2.85 -4.84 -4.71
C ILE A 241 1.92 -5.52 -3.72
N THR A 242 0.81 -4.87 -3.37
CA THR A 242 -0.17 -5.49 -2.50
C THR A 242 -1.60 -5.09 -2.82
N HIS A 243 -2.54 -5.97 -2.49
CA HIS A 243 -3.97 -5.77 -2.71
C HIS A 243 -4.77 -5.99 -1.42
N SER A 244 -5.77 -5.13 -1.17
CA SER A 244 -6.76 -5.33 -0.10
C SER A 244 -6.13 -5.52 1.29
N GLN A 245 -6.45 -6.61 2.00
CA GLN A 245 -5.87 -6.99 3.30
C GLN A 245 -4.35 -7.15 3.25
N GLY A 246 -3.76 -7.46 2.10
CA GLY A 246 -2.31 -7.50 1.94
C GLY A 246 -1.65 -6.17 2.34
N GLY A 247 -2.35 -5.04 2.19
CA GLY A 247 -1.87 -3.74 2.66
C GLY A 247 -1.66 -3.68 4.17
N ILE A 248 -2.50 -4.36 4.96
CA ILE A 248 -2.36 -4.47 6.42
C ILE A 248 -1.10 -5.30 6.73
N ILE A 249 -0.98 -6.47 6.11
CA ILE A 249 0.15 -7.40 6.25
C ILE A 249 1.46 -6.65 5.97
N VAL A 250 1.53 -5.93 4.85
CA VAL A 250 2.70 -5.15 4.46
C VAL A 250 2.95 -4.01 5.44
N SER A 251 1.93 -3.22 5.82
CA SER A 251 2.13 -2.10 6.76
C SER A 251 2.75 -2.56 8.09
N MET A 252 2.31 -3.69 8.63
CA MET A 252 2.86 -4.26 9.87
C MET A 252 4.26 -4.85 9.65
N ALA A 253 4.49 -5.52 8.52
CA ALA A 253 5.83 -6.03 8.18
C ALA A 253 6.84 -4.88 8.04
N LEU A 254 6.44 -3.75 7.45
CA LEU A 254 7.29 -2.57 7.32
C LEU A 254 7.63 -1.95 8.68
N ASP A 255 6.67 -1.84 9.60
CA ASP A 255 6.93 -1.36 10.96
C ASP A 255 8.00 -2.20 11.69
N LEU A 256 7.98 -3.53 11.49
CA LEU A 256 9.02 -4.42 12.01
C LEU A 256 10.36 -4.22 11.27
N LEU A 257 10.34 -4.09 9.94
CA LEU A 257 11.56 -3.89 9.14
C LEU A 257 12.26 -2.56 9.46
N PHE A 258 11.52 -1.49 9.73
CA PHE A 258 12.09 -0.19 10.15
C PHE A 258 12.82 -0.26 11.49
N THR A 259 12.48 -1.24 12.34
CA THR A 259 13.16 -1.46 13.62
C THR A 259 14.46 -2.25 13.43
N ASP A 260 14.50 -3.11 12.40
CA ASP A 260 15.56 -4.10 12.22
C ASP A 260 16.60 -3.74 11.17
N LEU A 261 16.23 -2.93 10.18
CA LEU A 261 17.06 -2.65 9.02
C LEU A 261 17.51 -1.19 8.98
N PRO A 262 18.76 -0.93 8.53
CA PRO A 262 19.22 0.44 8.30
C PRO A 262 18.43 1.09 7.15
N ALA A 263 18.37 2.42 7.18
CA ALA A 263 17.68 3.22 6.17
C ALA A 263 18.18 2.95 4.74
N GLU A 264 19.45 2.60 4.57
CA GLU A 264 20.06 2.27 3.28
C GLU A 264 19.43 1.03 2.63
N ASN A 265 19.21 -0.03 3.41
CA ASN A 265 18.56 -1.24 2.93
C ASN A 265 17.08 -0.97 2.62
N MET A 266 16.41 -0.24 3.49
CA MET A 266 15.01 0.14 3.29
C MET A 266 14.82 1.07 2.08
N ALA A 267 15.83 1.86 1.70
CA ALA A 267 15.78 2.74 0.52
C ALA A 267 15.82 2.00 -0.82
N LYS A 268 16.05 0.68 -0.83
CA LYS A 268 15.90 -0.20 -2.00
C LYS A 268 14.43 -0.50 -2.32
N LEU A 269 13.53 -0.27 -1.36
CA LEU A 269 12.13 -0.66 -1.45
C LEU A 269 11.29 0.39 -2.19
N GLU A 270 10.38 -0.08 -3.04
CA GLU A 270 9.25 0.67 -3.60
C GLU A 270 7.95 -0.07 -3.24
N VAL A 271 6.89 0.66 -2.89
CA VAL A 271 5.63 0.05 -2.46
C VAL A 271 4.43 0.58 -3.24
N TYR A 272 3.65 -0.34 -3.79
CA TYR A 272 2.46 -0.04 -4.59
C TYR A 272 1.27 -0.83 -4.04
N THR A 273 0.21 -0.13 -3.63
CA THR A 273 -0.96 -0.79 -3.05
C THR A 273 -2.20 -0.55 -3.90
N PHE A 274 -3.06 -1.57 -4.02
CA PHE A 274 -4.33 -1.52 -4.75
C PHE A 274 -5.48 -1.83 -3.80
N GLY A 275 -6.45 -0.92 -3.66
CA GLY A 275 -7.61 -1.12 -2.80
C GLY A 275 -7.26 -1.43 -1.34
N SER A 276 -6.16 -0.84 -0.82
CA SER A 276 -5.57 -1.23 0.46
C SER A 276 -6.53 -1.07 1.65
N ALA A 277 -6.63 -2.13 2.45
CA ALA A 277 -7.30 -2.15 3.75
C ALA A 277 -6.35 -1.70 4.88
N ALA A 278 -5.16 -1.16 4.59
CA ALA A 278 -4.26 -0.72 5.65
C ALA A 278 -4.84 0.48 6.40
N ALA A 279 -4.63 0.50 7.71
CA ALA A 279 -5.09 1.59 8.57
C ALA A 279 -3.96 2.58 8.93
N HIS A 280 -2.74 2.30 8.51
CA HIS A 280 -1.57 3.18 8.64
C HIS A 280 -0.55 2.79 7.58
N PHE A 281 0.32 3.72 7.24
CA PHE A 281 1.49 3.45 6.41
C PHE A 281 2.63 4.37 6.84
N ASN A 282 3.56 3.84 7.62
CA ASN A 282 4.65 4.62 8.18
C ASN A 282 5.82 4.68 7.20
N ASN A 283 6.51 5.81 7.19
CA ASN A 283 7.76 5.97 6.46
C ASN A 283 8.65 6.94 7.26
N PRO A 284 9.60 6.43 8.07
CA PRO A 284 10.46 7.27 8.90
C PRO A 284 11.34 8.20 8.03
N MET A 285 11.84 9.26 8.65
CA MET A 285 12.67 10.27 7.99
C MET A 285 14.08 9.73 7.75
N ARG A 286 14.66 9.99 6.56
CA ARG A 286 16.05 9.61 6.27
C ARG A 286 17.08 10.56 6.87
N THR A 287 16.75 11.83 7.06
CA THR A 287 17.64 12.84 7.66
C THR A 287 16.87 13.77 8.58
N VAL A 288 17.50 14.17 9.68
CA VAL A 288 16.94 15.19 10.60
C VAL A 288 17.05 16.55 9.92
N ILE A 289 15.95 17.32 9.90
CA ILE A 289 15.96 18.71 9.48
C ILE A 289 16.87 19.48 10.43
N HIS A 290 18.00 20.01 9.95
CA HIS A 290 18.77 20.99 10.71
C HIS A 290 18.06 22.35 10.58
N PRO A 291 17.56 22.94 11.68
CA PRO A 291 16.84 24.22 11.64
C PRO A 291 17.73 25.46 11.42
N ALA A 292 19.03 25.29 11.11
CA ALA A 292 19.94 26.40 10.88
C ALA A 292 20.26 26.53 9.39
N PRO A 293 19.98 27.68 8.73
CA PRO A 293 20.60 27.99 7.46
C PRO A 293 22.11 28.11 7.70
N THR A 294 22.87 27.08 7.35
CA THR A 294 24.30 27.25 7.14
C THR A 294 24.47 28.11 5.90
N LEU A 295 25.43 29.03 5.92
CA LEU A 295 25.73 29.98 4.83
C LEU A 295 25.94 29.34 3.44
N THR A 296 25.98 28.01 3.35
CA THR A 296 26.27 27.23 2.15
C THR A 296 25.05 26.54 1.52
N SER A 297 23.85 26.59 2.13
CA SER A 297 22.62 26.07 1.49
C SER A 297 21.38 26.88 1.89
N PRO A 298 20.85 27.77 1.01
CA PRO A 298 19.72 28.65 1.32
C PRO A 298 18.34 27.97 1.41
N THR A 299 18.24 26.66 1.14
CA THR A 299 16.96 25.95 1.11
C THR A 299 16.96 24.77 2.08
N PRO A 300 15.98 24.67 2.99
CA PRO A 300 15.72 23.43 3.72
C PRO A 300 15.47 22.33 2.69
N ARG A 301 16.35 21.32 2.64
CA ARG A 301 16.09 20.15 1.79
C ARG A 301 14.83 19.47 2.32
N PRO A 302 13.79 19.24 1.50
CA PRO A 302 12.65 18.43 1.93
C PRO A 302 13.18 17.04 2.27
N SER A 303 13.15 16.69 3.55
CA SER A 303 13.63 15.41 4.06
C SER A 303 12.74 14.32 3.50
N LYS A 304 13.19 13.50 2.54
CA LYS A 304 12.38 12.41 2.02
C LYS A 304 12.33 11.25 3.01
N GLY A 305 11.20 10.56 3.09
CA GLY A 305 11.08 9.31 3.85
C GLY A 305 12.09 8.25 3.36
N VAL A 306 12.37 7.26 4.20
CA VAL A 306 13.34 6.20 3.89
C VAL A 306 12.94 5.40 2.64
N ILE A 307 11.66 5.04 2.52
CA ILE A 307 11.10 4.45 1.29
C ILE A 307 10.83 5.60 0.31
N ARG A 308 11.41 5.51 -0.90
CA ARG A 308 11.35 6.60 -1.88
C ARG A 308 10.01 6.70 -2.59
N TYR A 309 9.41 5.56 -2.92
CA TYR A 309 8.19 5.49 -3.71
C TYR A 309 7.13 4.68 -2.99
N ILE A 310 6.04 5.35 -2.63
CA ILE A 310 4.84 4.74 -2.07
C ILE A 310 3.64 5.32 -2.82
N GLU A 311 2.87 4.44 -3.48
CA GLU A 311 1.68 4.83 -4.24
C GLU A 311 0.50 3.93 -3.91
N HIS A 312 -0.68 4.53 -3.84
CA HIS A 312 -1.93 3.86 -3.52
C HIS A 312 -2.94 4.10 -4.63
N TYR A 313 -3.41 3.03 -5.27
CA TYR A 313 -4.42 3.05 -6.32
C TYR A 313 -5.76 2.59 -5.73
N VAL A 314 -6.80 3.39 -5.94
CA VAL A 314 -8.07 3.24 -5.26
C VAL A 314 -9.25 3.43 -6.22
N ASN A 315 -10.22 2.51 -6.19
CA ASN A 315 -11.53 2.73 -6.78
C ASN A 315 -12.42 3.49 -5.79
N GLY A 316 -13.01 4.60 -6.22
CA GLY A 316 -13.74 5.53 -5.34
C GLY A 316 -14.98 4.93 -4.70
N GLU A 317 -15.65 3.98 -5.34
CA GLU A 317 -16.86 3.31 -4.84
C GLU A 317 -16.58 1.89 -4.31
N ASP A 318 -15.31 1.57 -4.03
CA ASP A 318 -14.88 0.32 -3.40
C ASP A 318 -14.91 0.45 -1.86
N ILE A 319 -15.62 -0.47 -1.21
CA ILE A 319 -15.84 -0.49 0.24
C ILE A 319 -14.52 -0.66 1.03
N VAL A 320 -13.58 -1.45 0.51
CA VAL A 320 -12.35 -1.80 1.23
C VAL A 320 -11.42 -0.59 1.43
N PRO A 321 -11.03 0.16 0.37
CA PRO A 321 -10.22 1.36 0.55
C PRO A 321 -10.99 2.49 1.24
N ARG A 322 -12.33 2.56 1.13
CA ARG A 322 -13.17 3.49 1.92
C ARG A 322 -13.06 3.24 3.42
N TRP A 323 -12.85 1.99 3.84
CA TRP A 323 -12.59 1.57 5.22
C TRP A 323 -11.10 1.58 5.60
N GLY A 324 -10.22 1.43 4.62
CA GLY A 324 -8.76 1.42 4.76
C GLY A 324 -8.13 2.75 4.40
N VAL A 325 -7.37 2.76 3.30
CA VAL A 325 -6.53 3.89 2.89
C VAL A 325 -7.27 5.23 2.85
N LEU A 326 -8.45 5.33 2.24
CA LEU A 326 -9.15 6.61 2.10
C LEU A 326 -9.60 7.20 3.43
N TYR A 327 -10.06 6.36 4.37
CA TYR A 327 -10.45 6.82 5.70
C TYR A 327 -9.25 7.44 6.43
N ASN A 328 -8.10 6.77 6.38
CA ASN A 328 -6.91 7.17 7.13
C ASN A 328 -6.13 8.31 6.45
N VAL A 329 -6.14 8.38 5.12
CA VAL A 329 -5.49 9.46 4.37
C VAL A 329 -6.23 10.78 4.53
N ARG A 330 -7.57 10.75 4.62
CA ARG A 330 -8.42 11.93 4.83
C ARG A 330 -8.50 12.38 6.28
N SER A 331 -8.12 11.51 7.22
CA SER A 331 -8.01 11.88 8.62
C SER A 331 -6.67 12.56 8.88
N ALA A 332 -6.69 13.82 9.33
CA ALA A 332 -5.48 14.57 9.65
C ALA A 332 -4.71 14.01 10.88
N LYS A 333 -5.38 13.20 11.71
CA LYS A 333 -4.78 12.60 12.93
C LYS A 333 -3.90 11.39 12.62
N THR A 334 -4.05 10.81 11.44
CA THR A 334 -3.43 9.54 11.07
C THR A 334 -2.26 9.78 10.13
N ARG A 335 -1.15 9.10 10.43
CA ARG A 335 0.02 9.08 9.55
C ARG A 335 -0.19 8.05 8.46
N TYR A 336 -0.16 8.50 7.21
CA TYR A 336 -0.33 7.67 6.04
C TYR A 336 0.55 8.21 4.90
N SER A 337 1.69 7.55 4.69
CA SER A 337 2.73 7.96 3.75
C SER A 337 2.41 7.48 2.35
N GLY A 338 2.68 8.31 1.33
CA GLY A 338 2.53 7.94 -0.08
C GLY A 338 1.51 8.79 -0.84
N LYS A 339 1.60 8.72 -2.17
CA LYS A 339 0.67 9.33 -3.13
C LYS A 339 -0.60 8.50 -3.22
N VAL A 340 -1.77 9.12 -3.35
CA VAL A 340 -3.04 8.37 -3.55
C VAL A 340 -3.71 8.81 -4.84
N PHE A 341 -4.00 7.84 -5.70
CA PHE A 341 -4.75 8.01 -6.94
C PHE A 341 -6.13 7.34 -6.78
N ILE A 342 -7.18 8.15 -6.87
CA ILE A 342 -8.57 7.73 -6.67
C ILE A 342 -9.30 7.83 -8.00
N ARG A 343 -9.78 6.70 -8.52
CA ARG A 343 -10.70 6.66 -9.65
C ARG A 343 -12.10 7.01 -9.15
N ASN A 344 -12.54 8.25 -9.33
CA ASN A 344 -13.88 8.66 -8.89
C ASN A 344 -14.94 7.85 -9.64
N GLY A 345 -16.03 7.49 -8.96
CA GLY A 345 -17.12 6.70 -9.56
C GLY A 345 -16.79 5.22 -9.84
N ALA A 346 -15.52 4.83 -9.92
CA ALA A 346 -15.12 3.45 -10.19
C ALA A 346 -15.49 2.51 -9.05
N THR A 347 -16.07 1.36 -9.40
CA THR A 347 -16.51 0.29 -8.50
C THR A 347 -15.59 -0.92 -8.58
N GLY A 348 -15.87 -1.95 -7.77
CA GLY A 348 -15.22 -3.23 -7.88
C GLY A 348 -13.91 -3.31 -7.11
N HIS A 349 -13.67 -4.48 -6.51
CA HIS A 349 -12.53 -4.70 -5.62
C HIS A 349 -11.49 -5.70 -6.17
N MET A 350 -11.90 -6.67 -6.99
CA MET A 350 -11.01 -7.69 -7.58
C MET A 350 -9.77 -7.11 -8.27
N PHE A 351 -8.61 -7.72 -8.02
CA PHE A 351 -7.31 -7.14 -8.35
C PHE A 351 -7.05 -7.09 -9.86
N ASN A 352 -7.22 -8.20 -10.57
CA ASN A 352 -7.02 -8.22 -12.02
C ASN A 352 -8.15 -7.45 -12.70
N GLN A 353 -9.39 -7.87 -12.45
CA GLN A 353 -10.57 -7.39 -13.18
C GLN A 353 -10.91 -5.90 -12.96
N HIS A 354 -10.86 -5.41 -11.71
CA HIS A 354 -11.32 -4.05 -11.40
C HIS A 354 -10.19 -3.03 -11.24
N TYR A 355 -8.96 -3.49 -10.98
CA TYR A 355 -7.78 -2.63 -10.86
C TYR A 355 -6.87 -2.76 -12.09
N LEU A 356 -6.18 -3.89 -12.29
CA LEU A 356 -5.15 -3.99 -13.32
C LEU A 356 -5.69 -3.82 -14.74
N ASP A 357 -6.85 -4.39 -15.08
CA ASP A 357 -7.42 -4.26 -16.44
C ASP A 357 -7.83 -2.82 -16.77
N ASN A 358 -8.11 -2.01 -15.75
CA ASN A 358 -8.51 -0.63 -15.92
C ASN A 358 -7.32 0.35 -15.88
N ILE A 359 -6.31 0.04 -15.06
CA ILE A 359 -5.14 0.90 -14.84
C ILE A 359 -4.02 0.57 -15.83
N PHE A 360 -3.83 -0.73 -16.13
CA PHE A 360 -2.77 -1.29 -16.96
C PHE A 360 -3.33 -2.36 -17.93
N PRO A 361 -4.16 -1.99 -18.91
CA PRO A 361 -4.71 -2.93 -19.89
C PRO A 361 -3.60 -3.58 -20.73
N LEU A 362 -3.70 -4.89 -20.99
CA LEU A 362 -2.72 -5.61 -21.82
C LEU A 362 -2.89 -5.32 -23.33
N ASP A 363 -4.13 -5.07 -23.77
CA ASP A 363 -4.48 -4.96 -25.20
C ASP A 363 -4.29 -3.56 -25.80
N THR A 364 -3.74 -2.60 -25.03
CA THR A 364 -3.53 -1.23 -25.52
C THR A 364 -2.07 -1.06 -25.97
N PRO A 365 -1.80 -0.62 -27.22
CA PRO A 365 -0.45 -0.28 -27.63
C PRO A 365 0.14 0.73 -26.63
N LEU A 366 1.39 0.51 -26.19
CA LEU A 366 2.12 1.36 -25.24
C LEU A 366 2.39 2.79 -25.76
N LEU A 367 1.87 3.14 -26.94
CA LEU A 367 1.96 4.45 -27.56
C LEU A 367 0.88 5.40 -27.00
N PRO A 368 1.19 6.70 -26.87
CA PRO A 368 0.18 7.71 -26.56
C PRO A 368 -0.98 7.60 -27.56
N PRO A 369 -2.24 7.81 -27.13
CA PRO A 369 -3.36 7.88 -28.06
C PRO A 369 -3.04 8.93 -29.13
N GLY A 370 -3.22 8.57 -30.41
CA GLY A 370 -3.28 9.57 -31.48
C GLY A 370 -4.36 10.62 -31.17
N PRO A 371 -4.36 11.78 -31.84
CA PRO A 371 -5.27 12.88 -31.56
C PRO A 371 -6.69 12.56 -32.05
N ASN A 372 -7.35 11.60 -31.40
CA ASN A 372 -8.77 11.31 -31.56
C ASN A 372 -9.49 11.93 -30.36
N PRO A 373 -10.06 13.14 -30.49
CA PRO A 373 -10.66 13.90 -29.38
C PRO A 373 -11.95 13.31 -28.79
N GLY A 374 -12.28 12.05 -29.08
CA GLY A 374 -13.50 11.36 -28.61
C GLY A 374 -13.31 9.96 -28.04
N ALA A 375 -12.08 9.44 -27.96
CA ALA A 375 -11.82 8.16 -27.28
C ALA A 375 -11.67 8.39 -25.76
N PRO A 376 -12.23 7.54 -24.89
CA PRO A 376 -12.01 7.65 -23.44
C PRO A 376 -10.51 7.62 -23.14
N LYS A 377 -10.01 8.63 -22.42
CA LYS A 377 -8.60 8.64 -22.00
C LYS A 377 -8.36 7.51 -21.00
N GLY A 378 -7.34 6.69 -21.27
CA GLY A 378 -6.90 5.67 -20.31
C GLY A 378 -6.53 6.31 -18.98
N PHE A 379 -6.65 5.56 -17.87
CA PHE A 379 -6.44 6.07 -16.52
C PHE A 379 -5.15 6.88 -16.34
N LEU A 380 -4.06 6.44 -16.98
CA LEU A 380 -2.76 7.12 -16.92
C LEU A 380 -2.76 8.51 -17.58
N ASP A 381 -3.56 8.70 -18.63
CA ASP A 381 -3.59 9.93 -19.43
C ASP A 381 -4.63 10.95 -18.92
N GLN A 382 -5.32 10.62 -17.83
CA GLN A 382 -6.28 11.52 -17.17
C GLN A 382 -5.53 12.56 -16.33
N VAL A 383 -5.94 13.83 -16.47
CA VAL A 383 -5.47 14.93 -15.62
C VAL A 383 -6.09 14.78 -14.25
N VAL A 384 -5.27 14.92 -13.20
CA VAL A 384 -5.73 14.73 -11.83
C VAL A 384 -6.37 16.00 -11.26
N THR A 385 -7.38 15.80 -10.42
CA THR A 385 -7.94 16.85 -9.56
C THR A 385 -7.42 16.65 -8.14
N VAL A 386 -6.73 17.65 -7.59
CA VAL A 386 -6.14 17.57 -6.24
C VAL A 386 -7.24 17.63 -5.18
N ASP A 387 -7.21 16.74 -4.17
CA ASP A 387 -8.08 16.80 -2.99
C ASP A 387 -7.63 17.92 -2.03
N GLU A 388 -7.93 19.17 -2.41
CA GLU A 388 -7.55 20.35 -1.63
C GLU A 388 -8.14 20.33 -0.22
N CYS A 389 -9.33 19.75 -0.04
CA CYS A 389 -9.99 19.63 1.26
C CYS A 389 -9.12 18.83 2.24
N THR A 390 -8.56 17.72 1.79
CA THR A 390 -7.67 16.89 2.60
C THR A 390 -6.36 17.61 2.89
N CYS A 391 -5.77 18.31 1.91
CA CYS A 391 -4.56 19.12 2.11
C CYS A 391 -4.77 20.20 3.17
N ARG A 392 -5.81 21.03 3.01
CA ARG A 392 -6.16 22.09 3.96
C ARG A 392 -6.45 21.55 5.36
N GLY A 393 -7.13 20.39 5.45
CA GLY A 393 -7.40 19.73 6.73
C GLY A 393 -6.14 19.28 7.46
N ARG A 394 -5.12 18.79 6.73
CA ARG A 394 -3.82 18.41 7.29
C ARG A 394 -3.04 19.63 7.78
N ASP A 395 -3.01 20.70 6.99
CA ASP A 395 -2.35 21.96 7.38
C ASP A 395 -2.99 22.56 8.63
N ALA A 396 -4.31 22.67 8.66
CA ALA A 396 -5.03 23.20 9.81
C ALA A 396 -4.75 22.40 11.09
N TYR A 397 -4.71 21.07 11.00
CA TYR A 397 -4.36 20.21 12.13
C TYR A 397 -2.92 20.41 12.60
N TYR A 398 -1.97 20.51 11.66
CA TYR A 398 -0.56 20.78 11.97
C TYR A 398 -0.41 22.11 12.72
N TYR A 399 -0.99 23.20 12.22
CA TYR A 399 -0.93 24.52 12.88
C TYR A 399 -1.58 24.52 14.26
N ALA A 400 -2.71 23.83 14.43
CA ALA A 400 -3.36 23.70 15.73
C ALA A 400 -2.48 22.93 16.74
N ALA A 401 -1.86 21.83 16.30
CA ALA A 401 -0.99 21.00 17.14
C ALA A 401 0.28 21.74 17.57
N THR A 402 0.92 22.47 16.67
CA THR A 402 2.14 23.25 16.97
C THR A 402 1.84 24.45 17.86
N THR A 403 0.71 25.14 17.65
CA THR A 403 0.27 26.25 18.53
C THR A 403 -0.01 25.75 19.94
N SER A 404 -0.72 24.62 20.08
CA SER A 404 -0.99 24.02 21.40
C SER A 404 0.29 23.57 22.11
N ALA A 405 1.29 23.06 21.37
CA ALA A 405 2.58 22.69 21.94
C ALA A 405 3.37 23.93 22.39
N ALA A 406 3.36 25.01 21.61
CA ALA A 406 3.98 26.27 21.97
C ALA A 406 3.36 26.85 23.27
N GLU A 407 2.04 26.92 23.36
CA GLU A 407 1.33 27.38 24.56
C GLU A 407 1.68 26.55 25.80
N ASN A 408 1.71 25.22 25.69
CA ASN A 408 2.08 24.32 26.78
C ASN A 408 3.57 24.44 27.18
N SER A 409 4.46 24.81 26.25
CA SER A 409 5.88 25.05 26.56
C SER A 409 6.12 26.38 27.27
N VAL A 410 5.28 27.39 27.02
CA VAL A 410 5.36 28.70 27.67
C VAL A 410 4.85 28.64 29.13
N SER A 411 4.06 27.61 29.49
CA SER A 411 3.60 27.37 30.87
C SER A 411 4.61 26.69 31.81
N PHE A 412 5.85 26.46 31.39
CA PHE A 412 6.93 26.08 32.30
C PHE A 412 7.63 27.34 32.85
N GLU A 413 7.18 27.83 34.00
CA GLU A 413 7.99 28.77 34.78
C GLU A 413 9.30 28.09 35.24
N PRO A 414 10.46 28.77 35.17
CA PRO A 414 11.71 28.24 35.68
C PRO A 414 11.74 28.37 37.20
N SER A 415 10.96 27.54 37.90
CA SER A 415 11.09 27.40 39.36
C SER A 415 12.19 26.40 39.70
N ALA A 416 13.44 26.86 39.63
CA ALA A 416 14.54 26.38 40.49
C ALA A 416 15.79 27.26 40.26
N VAL A 417 15.84 28.41 40.94
CA VAL A 417 17.12 29.07 41.24
C VAL A 417 17.82 28.20 42.31
N VAL A 418 18.66 27.25 41.88
CA VAL A 418 19.65 26.64 42.77
C VAL A 418 20.92 27.49 42.70
N LYS A 419 21.07 28.33 43.72
CA LYS A 419 22.32 29.02 44.04
C LYS A 419 23.30 28.00 44.65
N GLY A 420 24.43 27.74 43.98
CA GLY A 420 25.60 27.18 44.66
C GLY A 420 26.58 26.40 43.78
N GLY A 421 27.79 26.98 43.57
CA GLY A 421 29.05 26.22 43.64
C GLY A 421 29.73 25.76 42.33
N ARG A 422 30.69 26.59 41.89
CA ARG A 422 31.99 26.32 41.20
C ARG A 422 32.24 25.03 40.37
N ASP A 423 32.77 25.32 39.17
CA ASP A 423 33.83 24.67 38.38
C ASP A 423 33.66 23.20 37.94
N VAL A 424 33.73 22.96 36.61
CA VAL A 424 34.85 22.26 35.92
C VAL A 424 34.51 21.97 34.44
N SER A 425 35.30 22.60 33.57
CA SER A 425 35.78 22.29 32.20
C SER A 425 34.90 21.64 31.11
N ASP A 426 34.91 22.33 29.96
CA ASP A 426 34.62 21.90 28.59
C ASP A 426 35.11 20.49 28.23
N GLY A 427 34.21 19.72 27.60
CA GLY A 427 34.51 18.49 26.89
C GLY A 427 33.76 18.47 25.55
N VAL A 428 34.31 19.16 24.55
CA VAL A 428 33.87 19.08 23.16
C VAL A 428 34.22 17.69 22.61
N ILE A 429 33.20 16.85 22.38
CA ILE A 429 33.37 15.60 21.62
C ILE A 429 33.23 15.95 20.13
N SER A 430 34.37 16.15 19.49
CA SER A 430 34.50 16.21 18.03
C SER A 430 34.30 14.80 17.45
N VAL A 431 33.17 14.57 16.77
CA VAL A 431 33.00 13.39 15.91
C VAL A 431 33.57 13.71 14.54
N SER A 432 34.71 13.10 14.26
CA SER A 432 35.45 13.15 12.99
C SER A 432 34.63 12.61 11.81
N ASN A 433 34.55 13.43 10.76
CA ASN A 433 34.05 13.06 9.44
C ASN A 433 34.82 11.87 8.86
N GLY A 434 34.14 10.74 8.67
CA GLY A 434 34.53 9.66 7.77
C GLY A 434 33.89 9.88 6.40
N SER A 435 34.73 10.17 5.42
CA SER A 435 34.40 10.43 4.02
C SER A 435 33.94 9.18 3.26
N GLY A 436 32.96 9.39 2.36
CA GLY A 436 32.93 8.74 1.05
C GLY A 436 31.78 7.76 0.82
N PHE A 437 30.70 8.23 0.19
CA PHE A 437 30.31 7.84 -1.17
C PHE A 437 29.11 8.71 -1.59
N GLY A 438 29.40 9.69 -2.45
CA GLY A 438 28.41 10.51 -3.12
C GLY A 438 27.96 9.85 -4.42
N ALA A 439 26.65 9.96 -4.67
CA ALA A 439 26.08 10.08 -6.01
C ALA A 439 24.77 10.84 -5.81
N ASP A 440 24.86 12.17 -5.94
CA ASP A 440 23.71 13.06 -5.99
C ASP A 440 22.90 12.72 -7.25
N VAL A 441 21.63 12.37 -7.04
CA VAL A 441 20.65 12.25 -8.13
C VAL A 441 20.00 13.63 -8.30
N PRO A 442 20.12 14.28 -9.46
CA PRO A 442 19.40 15.51 -9.74
C PRO A 442 17.95 15.14 -10.07
N GLY A 443 17.13 14.96 -9.03
CA GLY A 443 15.69 14.98 -9.17
C GLY A 443 15.30 16.42 -9.51
N HIS A 444 14.75 16.62 -10.71
CA HIS A 444 14.23 17.89 -11.20
C HIS A 444 12.97 18.25 -10.40
N ASP A 445 13.15 18.68 -9.15
CA ASP A 445 12.13 19.30 -8.34
C ASP A 445 12.66 20.70 -8.01
N ASN A 446 12.59 21.55 -9.03
CA ASN A 446 12.97 22.94 -8.90
C ASN A 446 12.03 23.56 -7.88
N GLY A 447 12.62 24.01 -6.77
CA GLY A 447 11.91 24.68 -5.70
C GLY A 447 11.00 25.79 -6.22
N ASN A 448 9.71 25.56 -6.08
CA ASN A 448 8.75 26.59 -5.75
C ASN A 448 7.61 25.91 -4.98
N GLY A 449 7.15 26.53 -3.90
CA GLY A 449 5.87 26.14 -3.32
C GLY A 449 4.77 26.22 -4.39
N ASP A 450 3.74 25.40 -4.23
CA ASP A 450 2.44 25.41 -4.94
C ASP A 450 2.17 24.43 -6.09
N ASP A 451 3.09 23.56 -6.55
CA ASP A 451 2.67 22.54 -7.52
C ASP A 451 2.23 21.22 -6.85
N ASN A 452 1.01 21.21 -6.32
CA ASN A 452 0.37 20.03 -5.71
C ASN A 452 0.03 18.91 -6.72
N GLY A 453 0.63 18.93 -7.92
CA GLY A 453 0.31 18.06 -9.04
C GLY A 453 -0.93 18.49 -9.81
N ALA A 454 -1.38 19.74 -9.64
CA ALA A 454 -2.58 20.25 -10.27
C ALA A 454 -2.35 20.43 -11.78
N GLY A 455 -3.22 19.85 -12.61
CA GLY A 455 -3.07 19.90 -14.06
C GLY A 455 -2.09 18.86 -14.64
N MET A 456 -1.40 18.09 -13.78
CA MET A 456 -0.60 16.94 -14.21
C MET A 456 -1.49 15.72 -14.47
N THR A 457 -1.01 14.83 -15.34
CA THR A 457 -1.62 13.52 -15.58
C THR A 457 -1.19 12.50 -14.54
N VAL A 458 -1.95 11.42 -14.39
CA VAL A 458 -1.53 10.29 -13.56
C VAL A 458 -0.18 9.75 -14.02
N ARG A 459 0.06 9.69 -15.33
CA ARG A 459 1.33 9.26 -15.93
C ARG A 459 2.52 10.11 -15.47
N GLU A 460 2.36 11.42 -15.35
CA GLU A 460 3.44 12.29 -14.88
C GLU A 460 3.70 12.12 -13.38
N LEU A 461 2.68 11.75 -12.60
CA LEU A 461 2.77 11.63 -11.14
C LEU A 461 3.13 10.22 -10.64
N SER A 462 2.73 9.18 -11.37
CA SER A 462 2.92 7.77 -11.05
C SER A 462 4.28 7.28 -11.55
N ARG A 463 4.96 6.47 -10.74
CA ARG A 463 6.18 5.77 -11.14
C ARG A 463 5.88 4.37 -11.67
N LEU A 464 4.85 3.70 -11.17
CA LEU A 464 4.59 2.28 -11.48
C LEU A 464 4.41 2.02 -12.97
N TRP A 465 3.78 2.93 -13.71
CA TRP A 465 3.56 2.76 -15.14
C TRP A 465 4.86 2.74 -15.95
N ARG A 466 5.95 3.32 -15.44
CA ARG A 466 7.27 3.32 -16.13
C ARG A 466 7.86 1.91 -16.21
N TYR A 467 7.31 0.95 -15.46
CA TYR A 467 7.65 -0.46 -15.55
C TYR A 467 6.87 -1.23 -16.62
N LEU A 468 5.91 -0.61 -17.31
CA LEU A 468 5.09 -1.32 -18.29
C LEU A 468 5.94 -1.96 -19.38
N GLY A 469 5.59 -3.19 -19.74
CA GLY A 469 6.20 -3.88 -20.86
C GLY A 469 7.65 -4.34 -20.65
N GLY A 470 8.19 -4.30 -19.43
CA GLY A 470 9.60 -4.62 -19.17
C GLY A 470 10.52 -3.39 -19.11
N ALA A 471 9.99 -2.16 -19.24
CA ALA A 471 10.80 -0.94 -19.16
C ALA A 471 11.36 -0.69 -17.76
N ASP A 472 12.56 -0.12 -17.62
CA ASP A 472 13.16 0.24 -16.33
C ASP A 472 13.12 1.77 -16.14
N PRO A 473 12.44 2.30 -15.11
CA PRO A 473 12.38 3.75 -14.86
C PRO A 473 13.73 4.39 -14.58
N ASP A 474 14.74 3.63 -14.15
CA ASP A 474 16.04 4.20 -13.79
C ASP A 474 16.97 4.38 -14.99
N VAL A 475 16.62 3.87 -16.18
CA VAL A 475 17.47 3.97 -17.37
C VAL A 475 17.56 5.40 -17.89
N ASP A 476 16.45 6.15 -17.89
CA ASP A 476 16.44 7.56 -18.28
C ASP A 476 17.12 8.48 -17.24
N GLU A 477 17.14 8.08 -15.97
CA GLU A 477 17.80 8.81 -14.88
C GLU A 477 19.33 8.61 -14.87
N ARG A 478 19.86 7.60 -15.58
CA ARG A 478 21.29 7.29 -15.68
C ARG A 478 22.00 7.93 -16.88
N ARG A 479 21.31 8.69 -17.75
CA ARG A 479 22.02 9.50 -18.76
C ARG A 479 22.62 10.72 -18.04
N PRO A 480 23.96 10.84 -17.93
CA PRO A 480 24.53 12.12 -17.56
C PRO A 480 24.08 13.13 -18.60
N LEU A 481 23.58 14.28 -18.15
CA LEU A 481 23.41 15.46 -18.99
C LEU A 481 24.77 15.75 -19.62
N MET A 482 24.97 15.28 -20.85
CA MET A 482 26.02 15.80 -21.70
C MET A 482 25.65 17.25 -22.00
N ASN A 483 26.39 18.17 -21.39
CA ASN A 483 26.79 19.43 -21.98
C ASN A 483 28.22 19.71 -21.55
#